data_AF-A0A5B8XN84-F1
#
_entry.id   AF-A0A5B8XN84-F1
#
_cell.length_a   1.000
_cell.length_b   1.000
_cell.length_c   1.000
_cell.angle_alpha   90.00
_cell.angle_beta   90.00
_cell.angle_gamma   90.00
#
_symmetry.space_group_name_H-M   'P 1'
#
loop_
_entity.id
_entity.type
_entity.pdbx_description
1 polymer ?
#
loop_
_entity_poly.entity_id
_entity_poly.type
_entity_poly.pdbx_seq_one_letter_code
_entity_poly.pdbx_strand_id
1 'polypeptide(L)'
;MDFKSIPERVGRSIDNTSWWILGFLAAWLALAPWPLGPEPHLVEKFGMLSRGELTRPIDIFDVFYHSIGLFVVGIKAWRASRRPDSGTT
;
A
#
# COMPACT_ATOMS: atom_id res chain seq x y z
N MET A 1 5.13 -14.00 -25.58
CA MET A 1 5.15 -13.51 -24.18
C MET A 1 4.22 -14.40 -23.38
N ASP A 2 4.70 -15.06 -22.33
CA ASP A 2 3.85 -15.90 -21.47
C ASP A 2 3.18 -15.04 -20.39
N PHE A 3 1.91 -14.73 -20.62
CA PHE A 3 1.10 -13.92 -19.71
C PHE A 3 0.81 -14.62 -18.37
N LYS A 4 0.89 -15.96 -18.31
CA LYS A 4 0.66 -16.71 -17.07
C LYS A 4 1.84 -16.61 -16.10
N SER A 5 3.03 -16.32 -16.59
CA SER A 5 4.22 -16.12 -15.75
C SER A 5 4.25 -14.78 -15.00
N ILE A 6 3.44 -13.80 -15.42
CA ILE A 6 3.46 -12.43 -14.88
C ILE A 6 3.09 -12.40 -13.39
N PRO A 7 1.97 -13.01 -12.93
CA PRO A 7 1.59 -13.00 -11.52
C PRO A 7 2.63 -13.68 -10.62
N GLU A 8 3.26 -14.75 -11.10
CA GLU A 8 4.29 -15.48 -10.36
C GLU A 8 5.56 -14.65 -10.19
N ARG A 9 5.99 -13.96 -11.25
CA ARG A 9 7.15 -13.07 -11.24
C ARG A 9 6.93 -11.90 -10.28
N VAL A 10 5.76 -11.28 -10.33
CA VAL A 10 5.38 -10.18 -9.44
C VAL A 10 5.34 -10.65 -7.99
N GLY A 11 4.68 -11.78 -7.71
CA GLY A 11 4.61 -12.35 -6.36
C GLY A 11 6.00 -12.62 -5.77
N ARG A 12 6.91 -13.21 -6.57
CA ARG A 12 8.29 -13.48 -6.15
C ARG A 12 9.08 -12.19 -5.88
N SER A 13 8.88 -11.15 -6.68
CA SER A 13 9.55 -9.86 -6.50
C SER A 13 9.11 -9.18 -5.19
N ILE A 14 7.81 -9.17 -4.90
CA ILE A 14 7.26 -8.63 -3.64
C ILE A 14 7.84 -9.38 -2.44
N ASP A 15 7.93 -10.70 -2.55
CA ASP A 15 8.43 -11.55 -1.49
C ASP A 15 9.93 -11.33 -1.20
N ASN A 16 10.75 -11.11 -2.24
CA ASN A 16 12.20 -10.92 -2.11
C ASN A 16 12.60 -9.49 -1.67
N THR A 17 11.67 -8.54 -1.68
CA THR A 17 11.96 -7.15 -1.31
C THR A 17 12.15 -7.01 0.20
N SER A 18 13.12 -6.23 0.68
CA SER A 18 13.29 -6.03 2.13
C SER A 18 12.06 -5.41 2.79
N TRP A 19 11.66 -5.93 3.96
CA TRP A 19 10.58 -5.37 4.78
C TRP A 19 10.83 -3.91 5.16
N TRP A 20 12.10 -3.54 5.40
CA TRP A 20 12.47 -2.16 5.72
C TRP A 20 12.20 -1.20 4.57
N ILE A 21 12.57 -1.60 3.34
CA ILE A 21 12.38 -0.77 2.15
C ILE A 21 10.89 -0.63 1.84
N LEU A 22 10.14 -1.73 1.89
CA LEU A 22 8.69 -1.73 1.68
C LEU A 22 7.96 -0.92 2.74
N GLY A 23 8.31 -1.10 4.01
CA GLY A 23 7.73 -0.35 5.12
C GLY A 23 8.01 1.14 5.02
N PHE A 24 9.25 1.52 4.70
CA PHE A 24 9.61 2.93 4.50
C PHE A 24 8.85 3.56 3.34
N LEU A 25 8.80 2.91 2.16
CA LEU A 25 8.07 3.43 1.01
C LEU A 25 6.56 3.52 1.26
N ALA A 26 5.98 2.52 1.93
CA ALA A 26 4.57 2.54 2.30
C ALA A 26 4.26 3.66 3.31
N ALA A 27 5.12 3.86 4.31
CA ALA A 27 4.98 4.95 5.27
C ALA A 27 5.15 6.30 4.58
N TRP A 28 6.16 6.46 3.72
CA TRP A 28 6.39 7.68 2.96
C TRP A 28 5.19 8.04 2.07
N LEU A 29 4.65 7.05 1.35
CA LEU A 29 3.50 7.24 0.48
C LEU A 29 2.20 7.50 1.27
N ALA A 30 2.01 6.88 2.43
CA ALA A 30 0.85 7.11 3.28
C ALA A 30 0.91 8.46 4.01
N LEU A 31 2.12 8.95 4.31
CA LEU A 31 2.34 10.19 5.04
C LEU A 31 2.52 11.40 4.14
N ALA A 32 2.75 11.25 2.83
CA ALA A 32 2.83 12.41 1.94
C ALA A 32 1.50 13.20 1.92
N PRO A 33 1.49 14.55 2.01
CA PRO A 33 2.59 15.51 2.14
C PRO A 33 2.79 16.03 3.59
N TRP A 34 2.51 15.23 4.62
CA TRP A 34 2.88 15.56 6.01
C TRP A 34 4.41 15.68 6.10
N PRO A 35 4.97 16.86 6.46
CA PRO A 35 4.42 17.83 7.41
C PRO A 35 4.16 19.24 6.82
N LEU A 36 3.82 19.36 5.54
CA LEU A 36 3.72 20.67 4.84
C LEU A 36 2.35 21.38 4.99
N GLY A 37 1.38 20.83 5.72
CA GLY A 37 0.03 21.40 5.85
C GLY A 37 -0.70 20.96 7.13
N PRO A 38 -1.80 21.65 7.52
CA PRO A 38 -2.39 21.53 8.85
C PRO A 38 -3.16 20.22 9.13
N GLU A 39 -3.45 19.38 8.14
CA GLU A 39 -4.06 18.06 8.35
C GLU A 39 -3.49 17.00 7.38
N PRO A 40 -3.36 15.72 7.79
CA PRO A 40 -2.99 14.65 6.86
C PRO A 40 -4.05 14.54 5.76
N HIS A 41 -3.64 14.64 4.49
CA HIS A 41 -4.52 14.57 3.31
C HIS A 41 -5.53 13.42 3.35
N LEU A 42 -5.11 12.26 3.88
CA LEU A 42 -5.98 11.10 4.05
C LEU A 42 -7.09 11.34 5.07
N VAL A 43 -6.79 11.97 6.22
CA VAL A 43 -7.78 12.22 7.28
C VAL A 43 -8.83 13.23 6.82
N GLU A 44 -8.40 14.29 6.14
CA GLU A 44 -9.30 15.28 5.53
C GLU A 44 -10.24 14.60 4.51
N LYS A 45 -9.69 13.78 3.61
CA LYS A 45 -10.46 13.07 2.59
C LYS A 45 -11.36 11.97 3.14
N PHE A 46 -10.94 11.25 4.20
CA PHE A 46 -11.81 10.30 4.90
C PHE A 46 -12.98 11.02 5.59
N GLY A 47 -12.73 12.21 6.16
CA GLY A 47 -13.79 13.08 6.66
C GLY A 47 -14.79 13.47 5.58
N MET A 48 -14.31 13.95 4.43
CA MET A 48 -15.15 14.26 3.27
C MET A 48 -15.88 13.03 2.73
N LEU A 49 -15.26 11.85 2.73
CA LEU A 49 -15.88 10.58 2.32
C LEU A 49 -17.04 10.22 3.26
N SER A 50 -16.85 10.34 4.57
CA SER A 50 -17.90 10.07 5.57
C SER A 50 -19.10 11.01 5.46
N ARG A 51 -18.87 12.24 4.98
CA ARG A 51 -19.91 13.25 4.74
C ARG A 51 -20.51 13.21 3.33
N GLY A 52 -19.99 12.35 2.45
CA GLY A 52 -20.43 12.27 1.05
C GLY A 52 -19.99 13.46 0.18
N GLU A 53 -19.04 14.26 0.66
CA GLU A 53 -18.53 15.46 -0.02
C GLU A 53 -17.38 15.14 -1.00
N LEU A 54 -16.84 13.91 -0.94
CA LEU A 54 -15.76 13.43 -1.82
C LEU A 54 -16.28 13.06 -3.22
N THR A 55 -16.77 14.07 -3.95
CA THR A 55 -17.39 13.90 -5.28
C THR A 55 -16.40 14.11 -6.43
N ARG A 56 -15.23 14.69 -6.14
CA ARG A 56 -14.23 14.98 -7.17
C ARG A 56 -13.42 13.71 -7.47
N PRO A 57 -13.34 13.27 -8.74
CA PRO A 57 -12.59 12.07 -9.13
C PRO A 57 -11.11 12.09 -8.71
N ILE A 58 -10.50 13.29 -8.71
CA ILE A 58 -9.10 13.46 -8.30
C ILE A 58 -8.88 13.11 -6.82
N ASP A 59 -9.86 13.37 -5.95
CA ASP A 59 -9.70 13.11 -4.53
C ASP A 59 -9.85 11.63 -4.20
N ILE A 60 -10.72 10.95 -4.94
CA ILE A 60 -10.85 9.48 -4.91
C ILE A 60 -9.55 8.84 -5.41
N PHE A 61 -9.02 9.30 -6.54
CA PHE A 61 -7.73 8.83 -7.08
C PHE A 61 -6.59 9.03 -6.07
N ASP A 62 -6.57 10.15 -5.36
CA ASP A 62 -5.56 10.45 -4.34
C ASP A 62 -5.57 9.42 -3.21
N VAL A 63 -6.74 9.06 -2.69
CA VAL A 63 -6.88 8.03 -1.65
C VAL A 63 -6.40 6.66 -2.14
N PHE A 64 -6.77 6.28 -3.36
CA PHE A 64 -6.29 5.03 -3.96
C PHE A 64 -4.77 5.03 -4.14
N TYR A 65 -4.21 6.11 -4.67
CA TYR A 65 -2.77 6.26 -4.90
C TYR A 65 -1.97 6.13 -3.60
N HIS A 66 -2.38 6.83 -2.54
CA HIS A 66 -1.72 6.78 -1.24
C HIS A 66 -1.86 5.40 -0.57
N SER A 67 -2.96 4.69 -0.84
CA SER A 67 -3.22 3.35 -0.28
C SER A 67 -2.43 2.22 -0.96
N ILE A 68 -1.87 2.43 -2.16
CA ILE A 68 -1.13 1.39 -2.90
C ILE A 68 0.03 0.81 -2.07
N GLY A 69 0.78 1.66 -1.37
CA GLY A 69 1.91 1.22 -0.54
C GLY A 69 1.45 0.28 0.57
N LEU A 70 0.36 0.63 1.25
CA LEU A 70 -0.26 -0.21 2.29
C LEU A 70 -0.78 -1.53 1.73
N PHE A 71 -1.38 -1.51 0.54
CA PHE A 71 -1.90 -2.71 -0.11
C PHE A 71 -0.77 -3.70 -0.47
N VAL A 72 0.35 -3.22 -1.00
CA VAL A 72 1.51 -4.06 -1.33
C VAL A 72 2.12 -4.67 -0.07
N VAL A 73 2.26 -3.90 1.01
CA VAL A 73 2.72 -4.42 2.31
C VAL A 73 1.75 -5.47 2.86
N GLY A 74 0.45 -5.22 2.79
CA GLY A 74 -0.60 -6.16 3.20
C GLY A 74 -0.57 -7.47 2.42
N ILE A 75 -0.40 -7.41 1.10
CA ILE A 75 -0.22 -8.60 0.25
C ILE A 75 1.02 -9.38 0.69
N LYS A 76 2.15 -8.72 0.90
CA LYS A 76 3.38 -9.38 1.35
C LYS A 76 3.18 -10.04 2.71
N ALA A 77 2.53 -9.37 3.66
CA ALA A 77 2.26 -9.90 5.00
C ALA A 77 1.36 -11.13 4.93
N TRP A 78 0.28 -11.05 4.17
CA TRP A 78 -0.62 -12.18 3.96
C TRP A 78 0.07 -13.37 3.30
N ARG A 79 0.94 -13.13 2.31
CA ARG A 79 1.76 -14.18 1.67
C ARG A 79 2.78 -14.77 2.65
N ALA A 80 3.40 -13.94 3.48
CA ALA A 80 4.34 -14.37 4.50
C ALA A 80 3.66 -15.26 5.56
N SER A 81 2.48 -14.89 6.05
CA SER A 81 1.71 -15.71 7.00
C SER A 81 1.20 -17.03 6.43
N ARG A 82 1.15 -17.16 5.10
CA ARG A 82 0.78 -18.40 4.40
C ARG A 82 1.97 -19.27 4.03
N ARG A 83 3.19 -18.77 4.22
CA ARG A 83 4.39 -19.60 4.15
C ARG A 83 4.45 -20.33 5.49
N PRO A 84 4.35 -21.66 5.51
CA PRO A 84 4.67 -22.39 6.72
C PRO A 84 6.11 -22.04 7.07
N ASP A 85 6.34 -21.54 8.29
CA ASP A 85 7.68 -21.36 8.79
C ASP A 85 8.38 -22.73 8.71
N SER A 86 9.29 -22.90 7.77
CA SER A 86 10.24 -24.01 7.78
C SER A 86 11.12 -23.78 9.00
N GLY A 87 10.78 -24.48 10.07
CA GLY A 87 11.16 -24.18 11.44
C GLY A 87 12.62 -23.78 11.64
N THR A 88 12.81 -22.80 12.51
CA THR A 88 14.00 -22.70 13.37
C THR A 88 14.13 -23.99 14.18
N THR A 89 15.01 -24.88 13.72
CA THR A 89 15.79 -25.80 14.56
C THR A 89 17.23 -25.32 14.58
#